data_AF-A0A828M4B3-F1
#
_entry.id   AF-A0A828M4B3-F1
#
_cell.length_a   1.000
_cell.length_b   1.000
_cell.length_c   1.000
_cell.angle_alpha   90.00
_cell.angle_beta   90.00
_cell.angle_gamma   90.00
#
_symmetry.space_group_name_H-M   'P 1'
#
loop_
_entity.id
_entity.type
_entity.pdbx_description
1 polymer ?
#
loop_
_entity_poly.entity_id
_entity_poly.type
_entity_poly.pdbx_seq_one_letter_code
_entity_poly.pdbx_strand_id
1 'polypeptide(L)'
;MYSTKKQFKGVCPYCDNVIDYHELKFQVENDTGEILAKCQDCEKMIGIPCKNPNESYIVSGADKIDYLDYECEQPSNLKKIIVSFKYKGDIFRKNPKFDIEAYNLYKCPDCDDNLEKKAYETLAEQYPEWGKKVYQYISEDISGYGYDAEKSIIKVDLTCSCGKNHSALFYKKFDHRDFSDDEFLLGNINKCIPLEDRIDGTITKSDFIELIKKLIIRWELLFDKTYLIFPYVGYTRSQNTELLELWEDIISQSNSNKLNIITKTQTLNSYKNAVSAVFHDYKILSKFNFIPQVIEGAIKNTRFHAKIYCGVSENYVECLSGSANIAKGPTHEQLTFKSYENYDTFYNRFLKEFDTRKVADDVFSIVEKNNSNKCHVLFDQSEGYHHSQLEKSSLIAFIKS
;
A
#
# COMPACT_ATOMS: atom_id res chain seq x y z
N MET A 1 26.79 1.70 -13.42
CA MET A 1 27.79 1.64 -12.34
C MET A 1 27.08 1.10 -11.10
N TYR A 2 27.51 -0.03 -10.53
CA TYR A 2 26.82 -0.63 -9.38
C TYR A 2 27.12 0.17 -8.11
N SER A 3 26.17 0.99 -7.66
CA SER A 3 26.22 1.67 -6.37
C SER A 3 25.38 0.92 -5.34
N THR A 4 25.85 0.84 -4.11
CA THR A 4 25.06 0.39 -2.96
C THR A 4 24.52 1.60 -2.20
N LYS A 5 23.26 1.50 -1.77
CA LYS A 5 22.56 2.55 -1.03
C LYS A 5 22.39 2.11 0.42
N LYS A 6 22.81 2.94 1.37
CA LYS A 6 22.51 2.76 2.79
C LYS A 6 21.55 3.84 3.26
N GLN A 7 20.60 3.46 4.10
CA GLN A 7 19.59 4.38 4.62
C GLN A 7 19.83 4.66 6.08
N PHE A 8 19.71 5.94 6.44
CA PHE A 8 20.00 6.44 7.77
C PHE A 8 18.90 7.39 8.23
N LYS A 9 18.61 7.35 9.53
CA LYS A 9 17.84 8.40 10.19
C LYS A 9 18.65 8.95 11.35
N GLY A 10 18.70 10.27 11.45
CA GLY A 10 19.31 10.99 12.56
C GLY A 10 18.42 12.13 13.04
N VAL A 11 18.87 12.84 14.06
CA VAL A 11 18.15 13.99 14.62
C VAL A 11 18.95 15.29 14.47
N CYS A 12 18.24 16.35 14.12
CA CYS A 12 18.78 17.70 14.12
C CYS A 12 19.29 18.05 15.54
N PRO A 13 20.56 18.45 15.71
CA PRO A 13 21.15 18.73 17.02
C PRO A 13 20.60 20.01 17.69
N TYR A 14 19.66 20.70 17.06
CA TYR A 14 19.06 21.94 17.56
C TYR A 14 17.59 21.83 17.95
N CYS A 15 16.82 20.93 17.33
CA CYS A 15 15.38 20.80 17.55
C CYS A 15 14.87 19.36 17.58
N ASP A 16 15.77 18.37 17.50
CA ASP A 16 15.43 16.94 17.46
C ASP A 16 14.57 16.48 16.28
N ASN A 17 14.34 17.34 15.27
CA ASN A 17 13.66 16.96 14.03
C ASN A 17 14.38 15.78 13.37
N VAL A 18 13.61 14.79 12.92
CA VAL A 18 14.16 13.59 12.29
C VAL A 18 14.50 13.88 10.84
N ILE A 19 15.70 13.49 10.45
CA ILE A 19 16.21 13.66 9.09
C ILE A 19 16.50 12.27 8.54
N ASP A 20 15.89 11.96 7.40
CA ASP A 20 16.08 10.73 6.65
C ASP A 20 16.98 11.02 5.46
N TYR A 21 18.05 10.25 5.30
CA TYR A 21 19.00 10.45 4.22
C TYR A 21 19.60 9.13 3.74
N HIS A 22 20.09 9.17 2.50
CA HIS A 22 20.72 8.05 1.83
C HIS A 22 22.18 8.35 1.57
N GLU A 23 23.05 7.46 2.06
CA GLU A 23 24.46 7.42 1.69
C GLU A 23 24.62 6.50 0.49
N LEU A 24 25.16 7.04 -0.60
CA LEU A 24 25.60 6.24 -1.74
C LEU A 24 27.03 5.78 -1.53
N LYS A 25 27.29 4.52 -1.90
CA LYS A 25 28.62 3.93 -1.88
C LYS A 25 28.90 3.23 -3.20
N PHE A 26 29.95 3.65 -3.90
CA PHE A 26 30.46 3.01 -5.11
C PHE A 26 31.42 1.87 -4.76
N GLN A 27 31.64 0.96 -5.70
CA GLN A 27 32.55 -0.18 -5.48
C GLN A 27 34.04 0.20 -5.57
N VAL A 28 34.36 1.31 -6.24
CA VAL A 28 35.73 1.71 -6.54
C VAL A 28 36.23 2.72 -5.52
N GLU A 29 35.86 3.98 -5.69
CA GLU A 29 36.31 5.10 -4.88
C GLU A 29 35.13 5.70 -4.11
N ASN A 30 35.39 6.19 -2.90
CA ASN A 30 34.34 6.75 -2.04
C ASN A 30 34.84 7.91 -1.18
N ASP A 31 34.48 9.10 -1.57
CA ASP A 31 34.92 10.34 -0.94
C ASP A 31 34.32 10.45 0.44
N THR A 32 35.12 10.96 1.39
CA THR A 32 34.63 11.25 2.73
C THR A 32 34.22 12.70 2.79
N GLY A 33 33.04 13.00 3.28
CA GLY A 33 32.63 14.37 3.39
C GLY A 33 31.37 14.57 4.20
N GLU A 34 30.68 15.65 3.91
CA GLU A 34 29.37 15.90 4.49
C GLU A 34 28.43 16.64 3.57
N ILE A 35 27.14 16.38 3.77
CA ILE A 35 26.09 17.22 3.20
C ILE A 35 25.89 18.41 4.13
N LEU A 36 25.93 19.62 3.57
CA LEU A 36 25.52 20.84 4.26
C LEU A 36 24.02 21.01 4.04
N ALA A 37 23.26 20.91 5.13
CA ALA A 37 21.81 20.87 5.06
C ALA A 37 21.16 21.94 5.94
N LYS A 38 20.01 22.47 5.49
CA LYS A 38 19.15 23.35 6.28
C LYS A 38 18.01 22.51 6.86
N CYS A 39 17.87 22.50 8.19
CA CYS A 39 16.76 21.79 8.83
C CYS A 39 15.41 22.43 8.44
N GLN A 40 14.44 21.64 8.00
CA GLN A 40 13.13 22.16 7.57
C GLN A 40 12.28 22.70 8.75
N ASP A 41 12.57 22.29 9.98
CA ASP A 41 11.79 22.67 11.16
C ASP A 41 12.33 23.93 11.86
N CYS A 42 13.62 23.93 12.22
CA CYS A 42 14.25 25.07 12.91
C CYS A 42 15.08 25.99 12.01
N GLU A 43 15.14 25.71 10.71
CA GLU A 43 15.88 26.47 9.70
C GLU A 43 17.39 26.61 9.90
N LYS A 44 17.99 25.94 10.88
CA LYS A 44 19.43 26.00 11.15
C LYS A 44 20.22 25.11 10.19
N MET A 45 21.44 25.57 9.85
CA MET A 45 22.42 24.80 9.09
C MET A 45 23.08 23.72 9.95
N ILE A 46 23.19 22.52 9.40
CA ILE A 46 23.76 21.32 10.03
C ILE A 46 24.66 20.59 9.03
N GLY A 47 25.63 19.83 9.55
CA GLY A 47 26.44 18.90 8.75
C GLY A 47 25.94 17.47 8.88
N ILE A 48 25.86 16.73 7.77
CA ILE A 48 25.52 15.30 7.75
C ILE A 48 26.74 14.55 7.23
N PRO A 49 27.57 13.95 8.10
CA PRO A 49 28.72 13.17 7.68
C PRO A 49 28.28 11.95 6.87
N CYS A 50 28.84 11.76 5.68
CA CYS A 50 28.54 10.63 4.83
C CYS A 50 29.67 10.35 3.82
N LYS A 51 29.56 9.23 3.11
CA LYS A 51 30.34 8.96 1.90
C LYS A 51 29.69 9.56 0.66
N ASN A 52 30.50 10.02 -0.29
CA ASN A 52 30.05 10.57 -1.57
C ASN A 52 28.95 11.63 -1.36
N PRO A 53 29.25 12.75 -0.67
CA PRO A 53 28.23 13.68 -0.21
C PRO A 53 27.53 14.40 -1.37
N ASN A 54 28.18 14.50 -2.54
CA ASN A 54 27.60 15.04 -3.75
C ASN A 54 26.47 14.15 -4.30
N GLU A 55 26.68 12.84 -4.34
CA GLU A 55 25.71 11.86 -4.87
C GLU A 55 24.70 11.42 -3.81
N SER A 56 25.09 11.46 -2.54
CA SER A 56 24.21 11.23 -1.41
C SER A 56 23.15 12.32 -1.29
N TYR A 57 21.97 11.96 -0.77
CA TYR A 57 20.81 12.84 -0.78
C TYR A 57 19.94 12.68 0.46
N ILE A 58 19.20 13.75 0.76
CA ILE A 58 18.25 13.80 1.86
C ILE A 58 16.87 13.42 1.31
N VAL A 59 16.17 12.57 2.04
CA VAL A 59 14.83 12.10 1.70
C VAL A 59 13.78 13.01 2.34
N SER A 60 13.97 13.40 3.61
CA SER A 60 13.04 14.28 4.34
C SER A 60 13.69 14.90 5.59
N GLY A 61 13.08 15.98 6.09
CA GLY A 61 13.44 16.64 7.35
C GLY A 61 14.51 17.73 7.25
N ALA A 62 15.18 17.84 6.10
CA ALA A 62 16.14 18.88 5.78
C ALA A 62 16.28 19.06 4.27
N ASP A 63 16.75 20.22 3.86
CA ASP A 63 17.07 20.52 2.46
C ASP A 63 18.59 20.48 2.27
N LYS A 64 19.06 19.76 1.24
CA LYS A 64 20.48 19.76 0.86
C LYS A 64 20.79 21.10 0.19
N ILE A 65 21.68 21.88 0.82
CA ILE A 65 22.11 23.19 0.31
C ILE A 65 23.40 23.05 -0.47
N ASP A 66 24.33 22.26 0.06
CA ASP A 66 25.65 22.06 -0.55
C ASP A 66 26.30 20.76 -0.01
N TYR A 67 27.54 20.51 -0.38
CA TYR A 67 28.36 19.44 0.15
C TYR A 67 29.81 19.88 0.34
N LEU A 68 30.55 19.17 1.20
CA LEU A 68 32.00 19.31 1.33
C LEU A 68 32.66 17.96 1.13
N ASP A 69 33.68 17.93 0.27
CA ASP A 69 34.57 16.79 0.12
C ASP A 69 35.83 17.02 0.96
N TYR A 70 36.11 16.13 1.92
CA TYR A 70 37.25 16.29 2.83
C TYR A 70 38.61 16.05 2.18
N GLU A 71 38.66 15.54 0.96
CA GLU A 71 39.90 15.49 0.18
C GLU A 71 40.25 16.85 -0.44
N CYS A 72 39.24 17.69 -0.68
CA CYS A 72 39.39 19.02 -1.29
C CYS A 72 39.31 20.15 -0.27
N GLU A 73 38.50 20.00 0.77
CA GLU A 73 38.10 21.04 1.70
C GLU A 73 38.16 20.57 3.16
N GLN A 74 38.22 21.50 4.11
CA GLN A 74 38.17 21.15 5.53
C GLN A 74 36.72 20.92 5.99
N PRO A 75 36.47 20.03 6.98
CA PRO A 75 35.15 19.86 7.57
C PRO A 75 34.54 21.17 8.06
N SER A 76 33.24 21.38 7.85
CA SER A 76 32.58 22.59 8.34
C SER A 76 32.56 22.63 9.87
N ASN A 77 32.46 23.83 10.41
CA ASN A 77 32.23 24.08 11.83
C ASN A 77 30.75 23.87 12.25
N LEU A 78 29.89 23.37 11.36
CA LEU A 78 28.49 23.11 11.67
C LEU A 78 28.36 21.96 12.68
N LYS A 79 27.34 22.05 13.55
CA LYS A 79 26.96 20.90 14.38
C LYS A 79 26.52 19.75 13.48
N LYS A 80 27.03 18.56 13.77
CA LYS A 80 26.71 17.36 13.02
C LYS A 80 25.42 16.73 13.52
N ILE A 81 24.69 16.10 12.62
CA ILE A 81 23.54 15.26 12.95
C ILE A 81 23.94 14.13 13.90
N ILE A 82 23.06 13.76 14.84
CA ILE A 82 23.24 12.55 15.65
C ILE A 82 22.57 11.39 14.91
N VAL A 83 23.37 10.59 14.22
CA VAL A 83 22.88 9.39 13.51
C VAL A 83 22.36 8.40 14.54
N SER A 84 21.09 8.03 14.40
CA SER A 84 20.39 7.18 15.37
C SER A 84 20.13 5.77 14.83
N PHE A 85 19.87 5.66 13.52
CA PHE A 85 19.54 4.37 12.89
C PHE A 85 20.22 4.21 11.54
N LYS A 86 20.66 2.98 11.27
CA LYS A 86 20.93 2.45 9.93
C LYS A 86 19.92 1.36 9.65
N TYR A 87 19.22 1.43 8.53
CA TYR A 87 18.12 0.51 8.24
C TYR A 87 18.08 0.13 6.75
N LYS A 88 17.23 -0.85 6.43
CA LYS A 88 16.97 -1.31 5.06
C LYS A 88 15.48 -1.57 4.91
N GLY A 89 14.83 -0.80 4.03
CA GLY A 89 13.42 -0.96 3.73
C GLY A 89 12.50 -0.52 4.86
N ASP A 90 11.21 -0.82 4.71
CA ASP A 90 10.20 -0.64 5.74
C ASP A 90 10.10 -1.95 6.56
N ILE A 91 10.42 -1.86 7.86
CA ILE A 91 10.47 -3.05 8.73
C ILE A 91 9.08 -3.63 9.05
N PHE A 92 8.00 -2.91 8.73
CA PHE A 92 6.61 -3.33 8.97
C PHE A 92 5.78 -3.45 7.70
N ARG A 93 6.39 -3.29 6.52
CA ARG A 93 5.70 -3.48 5.23
C ARG A 93 6.47 -4.44 4.34
N LYS A 94 5.77 -5.52 3.98
CA LYS A 94 6.06 -6.34 2.81
C LYS A 94 5.37 -5.72 1.58
N ASN A 95 5.82 -6.13 0.39
CA ASN A 95 5.06 -5.86 -0.82
C ASN A 95 3.71 -6.59 -0.75
N PRO A 96 2.61 -5.99 -1.24
CA PRO A 96 1.35 -6.68 -1.39
C PRO A 96 1.54 -7.95 -2.21
N LYS A 97 0.80 -9.00 -1.86
CA LYS A 97 0.89 -10.28 -2.57
C LYS A 97 -0.49 -10.87 -2.72
N PHE A 98 -0.89 -11.12 -3.96
CA PHE A 98 -2.09 -11.88 -4.26
C PHE A 98 -1.76 -13.37 -4.26
N ASP A 99 -2.31 -14.13 -3.31
CA ASP A 99 -2.04 -15.57 -3.20
C ASP A 99 -3.05 -16.41 -4.00
N ILE A 100 -2.63 -16.93 -5.16
CA ILE A 100 -3.48 -17.71 -6.07
C ILE A 100 -3.76 -19.15 -5.60
N GLU A 101 -3.01 -19.66 -4.62
CA GLU A 101 -3.14 -21.04 -4.13
C GLU A 101 -4.01 -21.12 -2.86
N ALA A 102 -4.32 -19.96 -2.25
CA ALA A 102 -5.19 -19.83 -1.09
C ALA A 102 -6.68 -19.72 -1.47
N TYR A 103 -7.53 -19.18 -0.58
CA TYR A 103 -8.96 -19.04 -0.81
C TYR A 103 -9.29 -18.27 -2.10
N ASN A 104 -9.95 -18.92 -3.08
CA ASN A 104 -10.23 -18.33 -4.40
C ASN A 104 -11.39 -17.31 -4.35
N LEU A 105 -11.11 -16.04 -4.59
CA LEU A 105 -12.10 -14.98 -4.72
C LEU A 105 -12.87 -15.08 -6.04
N TYR A 106 -12.17 -15.30 -7.15
CA TYR A 106 -12.79 -15.33 -8.48
C TYR A 106 -12.96 -16.75 -9.01
N LYS A 107 -14.21 -17.15 -9.23
CA LYS A 107 -14.58 -18.48 -9.74
C LYS A 107 -15.44 -18.42 -10.99
N CYS A 108 -15.27 -19.42 -11.86
CA CYS A 108 -16.12 -19.57 -13.04
C CYS A 108 -17.55 -19.94 -12.60
N PRO A 109 -18.60 -19.25 -13.10
CA PRO A 109 -19.99 -19.58 -12.76
C PRO A 109 -20.45 -20.93 -13.31
N ASP A 110 -19.82 -21.43 -14.38
CA ASP A 110 -20.25 -22.65 -15.06
C ASP A 110 -19.57 -23.93 -14.53
N CYS A 111 -18.31 -23.84 -14.08
CA CYS A 111 -17.54 -25.02 -13.64
C CYS A 111 -16.77 -24.84 -12.33
N ASP A 112 -16.95 -23.72 -11.62
CA ASP A 112 -16.31 -23.40 -10.34
C ASP A 112 -14.77 -23.33 -10.38
N ASP A 113 -14.17 -23.30 -11.58
CA ASP A 113 -12.71 -23.23 -11.77
C ASP A 113 -12.11 -21.99 -11.11
N ASN A 114 -10.87 -22.13 -10.61
CA ASN A 114 -10.07 -21.03 -10.12
C ASN A 114 -9.61 -20.13 -11.28
N LEU A 115 -10.27 -18.98 -11.45
CA LEU A 115 -9.94 -18.04 -12.51
C LEU A 115 -8.67 -17.24 -12.20
N GLU A 116 -8.27 -17.13 -10.93
CA GLU A 116 -7.11 -16.33 -10.50
C GLU A 116 -5.81 -16.92 -11.05
N LYS A 117 -5.65 -18.24 -10.89
CA LYS A 117 -4.49 -18.97 -11.40
C LYS A 117 -4.37 -18.84 -12.92
N LYS A 118 -5.46 -19.08 -13.64
CA LYS A 118 -5.52 -18.90 -15.10
C LYS A 118 -5.19 -17.48 -15.52
N ALA A 119 -5.65 -16.47 -14.78
CA ALA A 119 -5.36 -15.08 -15.08
C ALA A 119 -3.86 -14.77 -14.96
N TYR A 120 -3.21 -15.23 -13.89
CA TYR A 120 -1.77 -15.04 -13.70
C TYR A 120 -0.93 -15.82 -14.73
N GLU A 121 -1.32 -17.06 -15.06
CA GLU A 121 -0.68 -17.84 -16.12
C GLU A 121 -0.79 -17.11 -17.48
N THR A 122 -1.97 -16.57 -17.79
CA THR A 122 -2.22 -15.81 -19.02
C THR A 122 -1.42 -14.50 -19.07
N LEU A 123 -1.34 -13.77 -17.95
CA LEU A 123 -0.54 -12.55 -17.86
C LEU A 123 0.95 -12.82 -18.12
N ALA A 124 1.49 -13.87 -17.50
CA ALA A 124 2.88 -14.26 -17.66
C ALA A 124 3.19 -14.73 -19.10
N GLU A 125 2.31 -15.54 -19.68
CA GLU A 125 2.45 -15.99 -21.08
C GLU A 125 2.50 -14.82 -22.06
N GLN A 126 1.69 -13.79 -21.83
CA GLN A 126 1.58 -12.63 -22.71
C GLN A 126 2.62 -11.51 -22.40
N TYR A 127 3.48 -11.69 -21.39
CA TYR A 127 4.52 -10.71 -21.00
C TYR A 127 5.36 -10.17 -22.17
N PRO A 128 5.81 -10.99 -23.15
CA PRO A 128 6.58 -10.48 -24.28
C PRO A 128 5.83 -9.45 -25.13
N GLU A 129 4.50 -9.51 -25.16
CA GLU A 129 3.66 -8.61 -25.95
C GLU A 129 3.32 -7.34 -25.17
N TRP A 130 2.64 -7.47 -24.03
CA TRP A 130 2.23 -6.30 -23.25
C TRP A 130 3.41 -5.59 -22.60
N GLY A 131 4.45 -6.32 -22.18
CA GLY A 131 5.65 -5.73 -21.58
C GLY A 131 6.33 -4.75 -22.55
N LYS A 132 6.44 -5.11 -23.83
CA LYS A 132 6.98 -4.22 -24.87
C LYS A 132 6.18 -2.92 -24.98
N LYS A 133 4.86 -2.99 -24.90
CA LYS A 133 3.96 -1.82 -24.99
C LYS A 133 4.09 -0.92 -23.77
N VAL A 134 4.24 -1.49 -22.58
CA VAL A 134 4.51 -0.74 -21.36
C VAL A 134 5.88 -0.03 -21.44
N TYR A 135 6.93 -0.71 -21.91
CA TYR A 135 8.25 -0.07 -22.12
C TYR A 135 8.20 1.08 -23.14
N GLN A 136 7.42 0.93 -24.21
CA GLN A 136 7.18 1.99 -25.19
C GLN A 136 6.50 3.19 -24.53
N TYR A 137 5.43 2.96 -23.77
CA TYR A 137 4.73 4.01 -23.04
C TYR A 137 5.63 4.71 -22.00
N ILE A 138 6.45 3.98 -21.24
CA ILE A 138 7.42 4.57 -20.30
C ILE A 138 8.36 5.53 -21.02
N SER A 139 8.85 5.14 -22.20
CA SER A 139 9.74 6.00 -23.01
C SER A 139 9.03 7.26 -23.52
N GLU A 140 7.77 7.14 -23.91
CA GLU A 140 6.92 8.26 -24.33
C GLU A 140 6.59 9.21 -23.16
N ASP A 141 6.30 8.67 -21.97
CA ASP A 141 6.01 9.43 -20.75
C ASP A 141 7.24 10.19 -20.25
N ILE A 142 8.43 9.56 -20.24
CA ILE A 142 9.71 10.23 -19.95
C ILE A 142 9.98 11.38 -20.93
N SER A 143 9.55 11.24 -22.19
CA SER A 143 9.69 12.26 -23.22
C SER A 143 8.66 13.41 -23.09
N GLY A 144 7.73 13.33 -22.13
CA GLY A 144 6.73 14.34 -21.84
C GLY A 144 5.40 14.16 -22.60
N TYR A 145 5.17 13.01 -23.24
CA TYR A 145 3.94 12.73 -24.01
C TYR A 145 2.96 11.77 -23.31
N GLY A 146 3.24 11.37 -22.06
CA GLY A 146 2.39 10.47 -21.31
C GLY A 146 1.28 11.16 -20.53
N TYR A 147 0.54 10.38 -19.75
CA TYR A 147 -0.71 10.80 -19.10
C TYR A 147 -0.54 11.25 -17.64
N ASP A 148 0.67 11.22 -17.07
CA ASP A 148 0.87 11.36 -15.61
C ASP A 148 0.01 10.35 -14.82
N ALA A 149 0.07 9.08 -15.26
CA ALA A 149 -0.77 8.02 -14.74
C ALA A 149 -0.40 7.65 -13.29
N GLU A 150 -1.39 7.37 -12.44
CA GLU A 150 -1.11 6.81 -11.10
C GLU A 150 -0.73 5.32 -11.18
N LYS A 151 -1.37 4.58 -12.09
CA LYS A 151 -1.26 3.13 -12.20
C LYS A 151 -1.16 2.70 -13.66
N SER A 152 -0.38 1.65 -13.89
CA SER A 152 -0.46 0.86 -15.10
C SER A 152 -1.48 -0.24 -14.90
N ILE A 153 -2.45 -0.35 -15.79
CA ILE A 153 -3.49 -1.38 -15.78
C ILE A 153 -3.34 -2.22 -17.04
N ILE A 154 -3.19 -3.53 -16.88
CA ILE A 154 -3.18 -4.50 -17.97
C ILE A 154 -4.50 -5.26 -17.93
N LYS A 155 -5.24 -5.26 -19.05
CA LYS A 155 -6.43 -6.08 -19.22
C LYS A 155 -6.11 -7.25 -20.13
N VAL A 156 -6.28 -8.46 -19.60
CA VAL A 156 -6.03 -9.71 -20.32
C VAL A 156 -7.32 -10.52 -20.41
N ASP A 157 -7.62 -11.03 -21.58
CA ASP A 157 -8.71 -11.98 -21.81
C ASP A 157 -8.19 -13.41 -21.61
N LEU A 158 -8.98 -14.22 -20.92
CA LEU A 158 -8.61 -15.60 -20.56
C LEU A 158 -9.77 -16.57 -20.75
N THR A 159 -9.43 -17.81 -21.08
CA THR A 159 -10.40 -18.87 -21.35
C THR A 159 -10.41 -19.89 -20.21
N CYS A 160 -11.58 -20.07 -19.60
CA CYS A 160 -11.81 -21.08 -18.57
C CYS A 160 -11.68 -22.51 -19.14
N SER A 161 -11.47 -23.53 -18.31
CA SER A 161 -11.41 -24.93 -18.76
C SER A 161 -12.73 -25.39 -19.43
N CYS A 162 -13.85 -24.78 -19.05
CA CYS A 162 -15.15 -25.01 -19.68
C CYS A 162 -15.36 -24.25 -21.01
N GLY A 163 -14.33 -23.55 -21.51
CA GLY A 163 -14.36 -22.80 -22.77
C GLY A 163 -15.00 -21.42 -22.71
N LYS A 164 -15.37 -20.94 -21.51
CA LYS A 164 -15.97 -19.61 -21.31
C LYS A 164 -14.88 -18.54 -21.21
N ASN A 165 -15.15 -17.37 -21.78
CA ASN A 165 -14.21 -16.26 -21.78
C ASN A 165 -14.47 -15.33 -20.59
N HIS A 166 -13.39 -14.95 -19.93
CA HIS A 166 -13.32 -13.99 -18.84
C HIS A 166 -12.30 -12.91 -19.19
N SER A 167 -12.28 -11.82 -18.41
CA SER A 167 -11.30 -10.75 -18.58
C SER A 167 -10.78 -10.34 -17.22
N ALA A 168 -9.46 -10.29 -17.05
CA ALA A 168 -8.79 -9.96 -15.81
C ALA A 168 -8.09 -8.60 -15.90
N LEU A 169 -8.18 -7.82 -14.83
CA LEU A 169 -7.48 -6.56 -14.67
C LEU A 169 -6.37 -6.70 -13.66
N PHE A 170 -5.16 -6.47 -14.14
CA PHE A 170 -3.94 -6.41 -13.36
C PHE A 170 -3.49 -4.97 -13.22
N TYR A 171 -2.89 -4.62 -12.10
CA TYR A 171 -2.37 -3.28 -11.90
C TYR A 171 -1.04 -3.25 -11.13
N LYS A 172 -0.26 -2.21 -11.42
CA LYS A 172 0.94 -1.81 -10.66
C LYS A 172 0.89 -0.30 -10.49
N LYS A 173 1.51 0.22 -9.42
CA LYS A 173 1.82 1.65 -9.35
C LYS A 173 2.68 2.03 -10.56
N PHE A 174 2.30 3.07 -11.27
CA PHE A 174 3.10 3.55 -12.38
C PHE A 174 4.37 4.23 -11.86
N ASP A 175 5.51 3.84 -12.41
CA ASP A 175 6.80 4.50 -12.25
C ASP A 175 7.67 4.20 -13.47
N HIS A 176 8.77 4.95 -13.62
CA HIS A 176 9.70 4.80 -14.76
C HIS A 176 10.76 3.71 -14.55
N ARG A 177 10.55 2.77 -13.63
CA ARG A 177 11.52 1.71 -13.34
C ARG A 177 11.22 0.49 -14.20
N ASP A 178 12.25 -0.34 -14.38
CA ASP A 178 12.09 -1.67 -14.92
C ASP A 178 11.05 -2.45 -14.11
N PHE A 179 10.39 -3.40 -14.78
CA PHE A 179 9.34 -4.20 -14.19
C PHE A 179 9.37 -5.65 -14.69
N SER A 180 8.74 -6.53 -13.93
CA SER A 180 8.38 -7.89 -14.32
C SER A 180 6.87 -8.14 -14.18
N ASP A 181 6.40 -9.27 -14.70
CA ASP A 181 5.01 -9.72 -14.65
C ASP A 181 4.53 -10.01 -13.22
N ASP A 182 5.40 -10.53 -12.35
CA ASP A 182 5.09 -10.84 -10.95
C ASP A 182 4.89 -9.59 -10.07
N GLU A 183 5.19 -8.39 -10.56
CA GLU A 183 4.93 -7.13 -9.86
C GLU A 183 3.47 -6.66 -10.00
N PHE A 184 2.69 -7.24 -10.91
CA PHE A 184 1.31 -6.85 -11.15
C PHE A 184 0.34 -7.60 -10.23
N LEU A 185 -0.57 -6.86 -9.61
CA LEU A 185 -1.58 -7.37 -8.69
C LEU A 185 -2.92 -7.56 -9.40
N LEU A 186 -3.59 -8.68 -9.15
CA LEU A 186 -4.94 -8.93 -9.66
C LEU A 186 -5.97 -8.06 -8.94
N GLY A 187 -6.53 -7.09 -9.66
CA GLY A 187 -7.57 -6.19 -9.14
C GLY A 187 -8.98 -6.74 -9.33
N ASN A 188 -9.26 -7.36 -10.48
CA ASN A 188 -10.61 -7.80 -10.83
C ASN A 188 -10.62 -8.90 -11.90
N ILE A 189 -11.66 -9.75 -11.91
CA ILE A 189 -12.00 -10.63 -13.05
C ILE A 189 -13.49 -10.43 -13.37
N ASN A 190 -13.81 -10.10 -14.63
CA ASN A 190 -15.18 -9.98 -15.12
C ASN A 190 -15.78 -11.34 -15.48
N LYS A 191 -17.12 -11.40 -15.52
CA LYS A 191 -17.90 -12.60 -15.88
C LYS A 191 -17.63 -13.81 -14.98
N CYS A 192 -17.25 -13.57 -13.72
CA CYS A 192 -17.16 -14.60 -12.68
C CYS A 192 -18.46 -14.68 -11.86
N ILE A 193 -18.52 -15.59 -10.89
CA ILE A 193 -19.57 -15.54 -9.85
C ILE A 193 -19.51 -14.16 -9.16
N PRO A 194 -20.64 -13.43 -9.03
CA PRO A 194 -20.67 -12.15 -8.33
C PRO A 194 -20.10 -12.24 -6.91
N LEU A 195 -19.41 -11.19 -6.44
CA LEU A 195 -18.79 -11.22 -5.11
C LEU A 195 -19.82 -11.33 -3.98
N GLU A 196 -20.99 -10.72 -4.16
CA GLU A 196 -22.14 -10.84 -3.26
C GLU A 196 -22.59 -12.29 -3.09
N ASP A 197 -22.63 -13.07 -4.18
CA ASP A 197 -23.01 -14.49 -4.15
C ASP A 197 -21.85 -15.37 -3.66
N ARG A 198 -20.62 -15.01 -4.03
CA ARG A 198 -19.41 -15.74 -3.67
C ARG A 198 -19.09 -15.63 -2.18
N ILE A 199 -19.44 -14.50 -1.55
CA ILE A 199 -19.10 -14.16 -0.17
C ILE A 199 -20.39 -13.88 0.63
N ASP A 200 -21.25 -14.87 0.70
CA ASP A 200 -22.38 -14.87 1.62
C ASP A 200 -22.51 -16.24 2.29
N GLY A 201 -22.03 -16.34 3.53
CA GLY A 201 -22.05 -17.61 4.26
C GLY A 201 -20.94 -17.76 5.28
N THR A 202 -20.59 -19.01 5.53
CA THR A 202 -19.71 -19.41 6.63
C THR A 202 -18.36 -19.87 6.07
N ILE A 203 -17.27 -19.23 6.51
CA ILE A 203 -15.90 -19.58 6.12
C ILE A 203 -14.97 -19.71 7.32
N THR A 204 -13.81 -20.34 7.17
CA THR A 204 -12.84 -20.39 8.27
C THR A 204 -12.21 -19.03 8.52
N LYS A 205 -11.69 -18.81 9.74
CA LYS A 205 -10.90 -17.61 10.06
C LYS A 205 -9.68 -17.46 9.15
N SER A 206 -9.01 -18.56 8.83
CA SER A 206 -7.88 -18.53 7.89
C SER A 206 -8.31 -18.10 6.48
N ASP A 207 -9.42 -18.62 5.98
CA ASP A 207 -9.97 -18.22 4.67
C ASP A 207 -10.39 -16.75 4.66
N PHE A 208 -10.96 -16.26 5.77
CA PHE A 208 -11.29 -14.85 5.94
C PHE A 208 -10.05 -13.95 5.79
N ILE A 209 -8.91 -14.32 6.40
CA ILE A 209 -7.68 -13.55 6.28
C ILE A 209 -7.22 -13.48 4.82
N GLU A 210 -7.26 -14.58 4.10
CA GLU A 210 -6.87 -14.60 2.68
C GLU A 210 -7.86 -13.82 1.80
N LEU A 211 -9.16 -13.93 2.10
CA LEU A 211 -10.22 -13.17 1.45
C LEU A 211 -10.01 -11.65 1.64
N ILE A 212 -9.84 -11.17 2.87
CA ILE A 212 -9.70 -9.73 3.13
C ILE A 212 -8.39 -9.18 2.53
N LYS A 213 -7.31 -9.97 2.51
CA LYS A 213 -6.06 -9.57 1.82
C LYS A 213 -6.31 -9.30 0.33
N LYS A 214 -7.02 -10.20 -0.36
CA LYS A 214 -7.39 -10.05 -1.77
C LYS A 214 -8.33 -8.86 -2.00
N LEU A 215 -9.29 -8.65 -1.09
CA LEU A 215 -10.18 -7.49 -1.16
C LEU A 215 -9.44 -6.17 -0.95
N ILE A 216 -8.46 -6.09 -0.04
CA ILE A 216 -7.66 -4.87 0.13
C ILE A 216 -6.86 -4.55 -1.15
N ILE A 217 -6.28 -5.56 -1.80
CA ILE A 217 -5.62 -5.40 -3.11
C ILE A 217 -6.62 -4.85 -4.15
N ARG A 218 -7.79 -5.48 -4.28
CA ARG A 218 -8.85 -4.99 -5.15
C ARG A 218 -9.24 -3.54 -4.83
N TRP A 219 -9.40 -3.22 -3.55
CA TRP A 219 -9.85 -1.90 -3.12
C TRP A 219 -8.81 -0.81 -3.31
N GLU A 220 -7.53 -1.16 -3.22
CA GLU A 220 -6.42 -0.28 -3.56
C GLU A 220 -6.55 0.23 -5.00
N LEU A 221 -6.95 -0.64 -5.94
CA LEU A 221 -7.25 -0.28 -7.33
C LEU A 221 -8.51 0.59 -7.45
N LEU A 222 -9.63 0.14 -6.88
CA LEU A 222 -10.95 0.67 -7.23
C LEU A 222 -11.41 1.90 -6.43
N PHE A 223 -10.89 2.09 -5.22
CA PHE A 223 -11.48 3.00 -4.25
C PHE A 223 -10.52 4.12 -3.83
N ASP A 224 -11.13 5.21 -3.35
CA ASP A 224 -10.40 6.38 -2.83
C ASP A 224 -9.96 6.14 -1.39
N LYS A 225 -10.76 5.40 -0.62
CA LYS A 225 -10.47 5.03 0.76
C LYS A 225 -10.84 3.60 1.04
N THR A 226 -10.11 2.98 1.96
CA THR A 226 -10.40 1.66 2.51
C THR A 226 -10.50 1.78 4.02
N TYR A 227 -11.57 1.28 4.63
CA TYR A 227 -11.72 1.20 6.08
C TYR A 227 -11.66 -0.25 6.55
N LEU A 228 -10.83 -0.51 7.55
CA LEU A 228 -10.83 -1.74 8.31
C LEU A 228 -11.31 -1.44 9.73
N ILE A 229 -12.52 -1.86 10.05
CA ILE A 229 -13.19 -1.61 11.33
C ILE A 229 -13.31 -2.93 12.06
N PHE A 230 -12.53 -3.10 13.12
CA PHE A 230 -12.54 -4.36 13.89
C PHE A 230 -12.15 -4.11 15.35
N PRO A 231 -12.77 -4.82 16.31
CA PRO A 231 -12.48 -4.62 17.71
C PRO A 231 -11.21 -5.36 18.17
N TYR A 232 -10.82 -6.47 17.54
CA TYR A 232 -9.73 -7.34 18.01
C TYR A 232 -8.84 -7.85 16.87
N VAL A 233 -7.57 -8.13 17.20
CA VAL A 233 -6.59 -8.81 16.35
C VAL A 233 -5.94 -9.93 17.16
N GLY A 234 -5.84 -11.12 16.57
CA GLY A 234 -5.34 -12.32 17.23
C GLY A 234 -6.28 -12.84 18.33
N TYR A 235 -5.73 -13.70 19.18
CA TYR A 235 -6.39 -14.28 20.33
C TYR A 235 -5.88 -13.66 21.64
N THR A 236 -6.63 -13.82 22.74
CA THR A 236 -6.26 -13.30 24.07
C THR A 236 -4.86 -13.74 24.55
N ARG A 237 -4.33 -14.85 24.01
CA ARG A 237 -3.00 -15.40 24.33
C ARG A 237 -2.09 -15.53 23.11
N SER A 238 -2.37 -14.83 22.02
CA SER A 238 -1.47 -14.82 20.86
C SER A 238 -0.07 -14.34 21.28
N GLN A 239 0.95 -14.98 20.72
CA GLN A 239 2.32 -14.53 20.93
C GLN A 239 2.52 -13.17 20.26
N ASN A 240 3.45 -12.36 20.79
CA ASN A 240 3.71 -11.03 20.24
C ASN A 240 4.09 -11.10 18.75
N THR A 241 4.86 -12.11 18.34
CA THR A 241 5.25 -12.32 16.93
C THR A 241 4.03 -12.64 16.05
N GLU A 242 3.19 -13.59 16.45
CA GLU A 242 1.96 -13.95 15.73
C GLU A 242 1.01 -12.74 15.58
N LEU A 243 0.87 -11.95 16.65
CA LEU A 243 0.07 -10.73 16.61
C LEU A 243 0.62 -9.75 15.56
N LEU A 244 1.93 -9.52 15.56
CA LEU A 244 2.58 -8.60 14.62
C LEU A 244 2.52 -9.11 13.17
N GLU A 245 2.63 -10.41 12.95
CA GLU A 245 2.46 -11.04 11.64
C GLU A 245 1.04 -10.81 11.09
N LEU A 246 0.00 -10.93 11.92
CA LEU A 246 -1.38 -10.63 11.49
C LEU A 246 -1.57 -9.17 11.09
N TRP A 247 -0.96 -8.25 11.85
CA TRP A 247 -0.98 -6.84 11.50
C TRP A 247 -0.24 -6.58 10.19
N GLU A 248 0.97 -7.12 10.05
CA GLU A 248 1.80 -7.00 8.86
C GLU A 248 1.08 -7.55 7.62
N ASP A 249 0.51 -8.76 7.72
CA ASP A 249 -0.20 -9.43 6.62
C ASP A 249 -1.34 -8.58 6.05
N ILE A 250 -2.05 -7.83 6.90
CA ILE A 250 -3.17 -6.98 6.51
C ILE A 250 -2.70 -5.62 6.00
N ILE A 251 -1.84 -4.92 6.75
CA ILE A 251 -1.42 -3.56 6.39
C ILE A 251 -0.52 -3.53 5.15
N SER A 252 0.19 -4.62 4.86
CA SER A 252 1.05 -4.74 3.68
C SER A 252 0.28 -4.89 2.37
N GLN A 253 -1.03 -5.17 2.40
CA GLN A 253 -1.82 -5.31 1.17
C GLN A 253 -2.19 -3.97 0.53
N SER A 254 -1.96 -2.85 1.22
CA SER A 254 -2.13 -1.50 0.68
C SER A 254 -0.83 -0.72 0.82
N ASN A 255 -0.35 -0.20 -0.32
CA ASN A 255 0.86 0.62 -0.40
C ASN A 255 0.57 2.12 -0.25
N SER A 256 -0.71 2.50 -0.15
CA SER A 256 -1.14 3.88 -0.15
C SER A 256 -1.59 4.35 1.23
N ASN A 257 -1.82 5.65 1.35
CA ASN A 257 -2.45 6.25 2.52
C ASN A 257 -3.99 6.15 2.48
N LYS A 258 -4.55 5.33 1.58
CA LYS A 258 -5.99 5.09 1.46
C LYS A 258 -6.52 4.18 2.57
N LEU A 259 -5.67 3.35 3.16
CA LEU A 259 -6.05 2.42 4.22
C LEU A 259 -6.21 3.16 5.56
N ASN A 260 -7.39 3.03 6.17
CA ASN A 260 -7.77 3.61 7.43
C ASN A 260 -8.23 2.52 8.39
N ILE A 261 -7.80 2.59 9.65
CA ILE A 261 -8.13 1.59 10.67
C ILE A 261 -8.95 2.22 11.78
N ILE A 262 -10.05 1.56 12.14
CA ILE A 262 -10.87 1.91 13.29
C ILE A 262 -10.87 0.70 14.22
N THR A 263 -10.28 0.85 15.40
CA THR A 263 -10.14 -0.25 16.35
C THR A 263 -10.21 0.21 17.80
N LYS A 264 -10.26 -0.75 18.73
CA LYS A 264 -10.25 -0.46 20.16
C LYS A 264 -8.88 0.03 20.61
N THR A 265 -8.87 0.96 21.56
CA THR A 265 -7.64 1.43 22.22
C THR A 265 -6.80 0.28 22.78
N GLN A 266 -7.44 -0.73 23.37
CA GLN A 266 -6.75 -1.91 23.90
C GLN A 266 -6.01 -2.70 22.82
N THR A 267 -6.62 -2.84 21.64
CA THR A 267 -6.04 -3.58 20.50
C THR A 267 -4.82 -2.86 19.95
N LEU A 268 -4.87 -1.52 19.83
CA LEU A 268 -3.68 -0.73 19.49
C LEU A 268 -2.61 -0.80 20.58
N ASN A 269 -2.97 -0.73 21.86
CA ASN A 269 -2.00 -0.87 22.94
C ASN A 269 -1.33 -2.25 22.92
N SER A 270 -2.07 -3.31 22.59
CA SER A 270 -1.51 -4.65 22.41
C SER A 270 -0.47 -4.67 21.29
N TYR A 271 -0.75 -4.03 20.15
CA TYR A 271 0.23 -3.88 19.07
C TYR A 271 1.48 -3.12 19.53
N LYS A 272 1.33 -1.97 20.21
CA LYS A 272 2.47 -1.16 20.69
C LYS A 272 3.38 -1.94 21.66
N ASN A 273 2.76 -2.70 22.55
CA ASN A 273 3.48 -3.55 23.49
C ASN A 273 4.21 -4.69 22.77
N ALA A 274 3.58 -5.33 21.79
CA ALA A 274 4.20 -6.37 20.99
C ALA A 274 5.39 -5.85 20.18
N VAL A 275 5.26 -4.68 19.53
CA VAL A 275 6.37 -4.01 18.82
C VAL A 275 7.55 -3.76 19.77
N SER A 276 7.27 -3.21 20.96
CA SER A 276 8.31 -2.91 21.95
C SER A 276 9.02 -4.17 22.46
N ALA A 277 8.31 -5.30 22.51
CA ALA A 277 8.85 -6.58 22.95
C ALA A 277 9.66 -7.31 21.87
N VAL A 278 9.32 -7.15 20.60
CA VAL A 278 9.92 -7.92 19.48
C VAL A 278 11.01 -7.13 18.75
N PHE A 279 10.82 -5.82 18.54
CA PHE A 279 11.70 -5.00 17.72
C PHE A 279 12.50 -4.00 18.55
N HIS A 280 11.85 -2.92 18.98
CA HIS A 280 12.46 -1.83 19.74
C HIS A 280 11.37 -0.96 20.36
N ASP A 281 11.71 -0.10 21.32
CA ASP A 281 10.74 0.79 21.98
C ASP A 281 9.85 1.52 20.97
N TYR A 282 8.53 1.35 21.12
CA TYR A 282 7.57 1.88 20.18
C TYR A 282 7.66 3.40 20.05
N LYS A 283 7.93 4.14 21.13
CA LYS A 283 8.01 5.61 21.07
C LYS A 283 9.23 6.06 20.27
N ILE A 284 10.35 5.34 20.39
CA ILE A 284 11.53 5.57 19.56
C ILE A 284 11.20 5.26 18.10
N LEU A 285 10.64 4.09 17.79
CA LEU A 285 10.27 3.74 16.41
C LEU A 285 9.26 4.71 15.79
N SER A 286 8.29 5.17 16.58
CA SER A 286 7.29 6.18 16.19
C SER A 286 7.95 7.53 15.92
N LYS A 287 8.82 8.02 16.83
CA LYS A 287 9.58 9.26 16.64
C LYS A 287 10.34 9.27 15.31
N PHE A 288 10.98 8.15 14.98
CA PHE A 288 11.76 8.01 13.76
C PHE A 288 10.95 7.59 12.52
N ASN A 289 9.61 7.64 12.58
CA ASN A 289 8.72 7.30 11.46
C ASN A 289 8.98 5.89 10.89
N PHE A 290 9.31 4.93 11.75
CA PHE A 290 9.34 3.51 11.37
C PHE A 290 7.97 2.85 11.47
N ILE A 291 7.09 3.33 12.35
CA ILE A 291 5.74 2.76 12.49
C ILE A 291 4.88 3.14 11.27
N PRO A 292 4.13 2.20 10.67
CA PRO A 292 3.25 2.50 9.54
C PRO A 292 2.24 3.60 9.87
N GLN A 293 2.10 4.57 8.96
CA GLN A 293 1.20 5.72 9.14
C GLN A 293 -0.25 5.30 9.43
N VAL A 294 -0.71 4.20 8.84
CA VAL A 294 -2.06 3.63 9.09
C VAL A 294 -2.28 3.26 10.56
N ILE A 295 -1.23 2.86 11.28
CA ILE A 295 -1.30 2.55 12.72
C ILE A 295 -1.30 3.82 13.56
N GLU A 296 -0.44 4.78 13.23
CA GLU A 296 -0.38 6.07 13.95
C GLU A 296 -1.67 6.88 13.77
N GLY A 297 -2.24 6.86 12.56
CA GLY A 297 -3.50 7.50 12.19
C GLY A 297 -4.76 6.71 12.57
N ALA A 298 -4.63 5.54 13.21
CA ALA A 298 -5.78 4.70 13.52
C ALA A 298 -6.76 5.38 14.51
N ILE A 299 -8.05 5.33 14.17
CA ILE A 299 -9.12 5.87 15.01
C ILE A 299 -9.39 4.92 16.17
N LYS A 300 -9.33 5.47 17.38
CA LYS A 300 -9.59 4.74 18.63
C LYS A 300 -11.05 4.90 19.03
N ASN A 301 -11.82 3.83 18.96
CA ASN A 301 -13.18 3.78 19.49
C ASN A 301 -13.34 2.56 20.41
N THR A 302 -13.68 2.78 21.67
CA THR A 302 -13.79 1.70 22.66
C THR A 302 -15.18 1.06 22.72
N ARG A 303 -16.20 1.70 22.14
CA ARG A 303 -17.62 1.35 22.31
C ARG A 303 -18.22 0.71 21.05
N PHE A 304 -17.54 -0.27 20.48
CA PHE A 304 -18.10 -1.05 19.38
C PHE A 304 -17.65 -2.52 19.39
N HIS A 305 -18.41 -3.36 18.69
CA HIS A 305 -18.06 -4.74 18.40
C HIS A 305 -18.27 -5.10 16.92
N ALA A 306 -18.65 -4.13 16.09
CA ALA A 306 -18.83 -4.30 14.66
C ALA A 306 -17.52 -4.74 13.97
N LYS A 307 -17.65 -5.55 12.92
CA LYS A 307 -16.56 -5.89 12.00
C LYS A 307 -17.02 -5.56 10.60
N ILE A 308 -16.42 -4.52 10.05
CA ILE A 308 -16.79 -3.93 8.77
C ILE A 308 -15.49 -3.64 8.05
N TYR A 309 -15.39 -4.11 6.82
CA TYR A 309 -14.26 -3.90 5.96
C TYR A 309 -14.78 -3.40 4.63
N CYS A 310 -14.36 -2.22 4.19
CA CYS A 310 -14.93 -1.66 2.97
C CYS A 310 -13.94 -0.82 2.19
N GLY A 311 -14.07 -0.87 0.87
CA GLY A 311 -13.55 0.13 -0.05
C GLY A 311 -14.66 1.10 -0.42
N VAL A 312 -14.37 2.40 -0.42
CA VAL A 312 -15.35 3.46 -0.71
C VAL A 312 -14.83 4.48 -1.71
N SER A 313 -15.72 4.90 -2.58
CA SER A 313 -15.65 6.10 -3.42
C SER A 313 -17.02 6.77 -3.38
N GLU A 314 -17.14 7.98 -3.92
CA GLU A 314 -18.39 8.75 -3.85
C GLU A 314 -19.60 7.97 -4.38
N ASN A 315 -19.42 7.28 -5.51
CA ASN A 315 -20.50 6.64 -6.27
C ASN A 315 -20.47 5.11 -6.21
N TYR A 316 -19.65 4.52 -5.33
CA TYR A 316 -19.61 3.08 -5.16
C TYR A 316 -18.98 2.69 -3.84
N VAL A 317 -19.53 1.65 -3.21
CA VAL A 317 -18.95 1.04 -2.02
C VAL A 317 -19.00 -0.46 -2.17
N GLU A 318 -17.92 -1.12 -1.81
CA GLU A 318 -17.88 -2.57 -1.54
C GLU A 318 -17.68 -2.77 -0.04
N CYS A 319 -18.52 -3.57 0.60
CA CYS A 319 -18.50 -3.79 2.03
C CYS A 319 -18.59 -5.27 2.37
N LEU A 320 -17.57 -5.77 3.05
CA LEU A 320 -17.57 -7.04 3.76
C LEU A 320 -17.91 -6.80 5.24
N SER A 321 -18.88 -7.53 5.77
CA SER A 321 -19.25 -7.43 7.19
C SER A 321 -19.63 -8.80 7.74
N GLY A 322 -19.56 -8.95 9.07
CA GLY A 322 -19.92 -10.22 9.71
C GLY A 322 -19.32 -10.39 11.10
N SER A 323 -19.04 -11.64 11.47
CA SER A 323 -18.53 -12.01 12.79
C SER A 323 -16.99 -12.12 12.87
N ALA A 324 -16.29 -12.11 11.73
CA ALA A 324 -14.85 -12.29 11.67
C ALA A 324 -14.05 -11.10 12.23
N ASN A 325 -13.17 -11.37 13.20
CA ASN A 325 -12.06 -10.48 13.56
C ASN A 325 -10.81 -10.86 12.75
N ILE A 326 -9.76 -10.03 12.81
CA ILE A 326 -8.45 -10.37 12.25
C ILE A 326 -7.78 -11.46 13.11
N ALA A 327 -8.02 -12.73 12.80
CA ALA A 327 -7.37 -13.88 13.43
C ALA A 327 -7.32 -15.06 12.45
N LYS A 328 -6.34 -15.97 12.60
CA LYS A 328 -6.22 -17.20 11.79
C LYS A 328 -6.68 -18.42 12.59
N GLY A 329 -7.22 -19.45 11.94
CA GLY A 329 -7.59 -20.70 12.59
C GLY A 329 -8.74 -21.45 11.91
N PRO A 330 -9.02 -22.69 12.36
CA PRO A 330 -10.00 -23.56 11.72
C PRO A 330 -11.45 -23.26 12.10
N THR A 331 -11.68 -22.40 13.11
CA THR A 331 -13.04 -22.03 13.51
C THR A 331 -13.69 -21.14 12.46
N HIS A 332 -15.01 -21.20 12.37
CA HIS A 332 -15.75 -20.53 11.31
C HIS A 332 -16.30 -19.17 11.74
N GLU A 333 -16.50 -18.30 10.77
CA GLU A 333 -17.10 -16.98 10.88
C GLU A 333 -18.16 -16.82 9.79
N GLN A 334 -19.23 -16.09 10.09
CA GLN A 334 -20.23 -15.71 9.12
C GLN A 334 -19.84 -14.38 8.49
N LEU A 335 -19.94 -14.30 7.16
CA LEU A 335 -19.63 -13.11 6.37
C LEU A 335 -20.72 -12.87 5.34
N THR A 336 -20.94 -11.60 5.05
CA THR A 336 -21.75 -11.14 3.93
C THR A 336 -21.02 -9.99 3.24
N PHE A 337 -20.92 -10.07 1.93
CA PHE A 337 -20.43 -9.00 1.06
C PHE A 337 -21.58 -8.30 0.36
N LYS A 338 -21.53 -6.97 0.31
CA LYS A 338 -22.56 -6.17 -0.33
C LYS A 338 -21.98 -4.91 -0.96
N SER A 339 -22.47 -4.57 -2.15
CA SER A 339 -22.20 -3.29 -2.78
C SER A 339 -23.30 -2.25 -2.50
N TYR A 340 -22.92 -0.97 -2.54
CA TYR A 340 -23.83 0.18 -2.45
C TYR A 340 -23.51 1.19 -3.55
N GLU A 341 -24.55 1.89 -4.02
CA GLU A 341 -24.45 2.82 -5.16
C GLU A 341 -23.90 4.21 -4.79
N ASN A 342 -23.86 4.56 -3.50
CA ASN A 342 -23.33 5.85 -3.08
C ASN A 342 -22.79 5.80 -1.65
N TYR A 343 -21.79 6.64 -1.40
CA TYR A 343 -21.14 6.75 -0.11
C TYR A 343 -22.07 7.26 0.98
N ASP A 344 -22.88 8.29 0.71
CA ASP A 344 -23.70 8.94 1.74
C ASP A 344 -24.68 7.96 2.41
N THR A 345 -25.30 7.08 1.62
CA THR A 345 -26.17 6.03 2.14
C THR A 345 -25.40 5.05 3.01
N PHE A 346 -24.21 4.65 2.57
CA PHE A 346 -23.34 3.75 3.33
C PHE A 346 -22.85 4.39 4.63
N TYR A 347 -22.36 5.63 4.57
CA TYR A 347 -21.88 6.39 5.71
C TYR A 347 -22.97 6.51 6.78
N ASN A 348 -24.18 6.93 6.39
CA ASN A 348 -25.30 7.08 7.33
C ASN A 348 -25.71 5.76 7.99
N ARG A 349 -25.54 4.62 7.30
CA ARG A 349 -25.90 3.29 7.83
C ARG A 349 -24.81 2.68 8.71
N PHE A 350 -23.54 2.88 8.38
CA PHE A 350 -22.44 2.13 8.98
C PHE A 350 -21.37 3.01 9.62
N LEU A 351 -20.95 4.11 8.99
CA LEU A 351 -19.77 4.85 9.42
C LEU A 351 -20.07 5.96 10.42
N LYS A 352 -21.26 6.55 10.37
CA LYS A 352 -21.67 7.70 11.20
C LYS A 352 -21.50 7.48 12.71
N GLU A 353 -21.72 6.25 13.18
CA GLU A 353 -21.53 5.90 14.60
C GLU A 353 -20.06 5.88 15.05
N PHE A 354 -19.12 5.77 14.10
CA PHE A 354 -17.68 5.85 14.34
C PHE A 354 -17.14 7.27 14.19
N ASP A 355 -17.91 8.15 13.53
CA ASP A 355 -17.59 9.55 13.33
C ASP A 355 -17.85 10.37 14.60
N THR A 356 -16.96 10.17 15.56
CA THR A 356 -16.97 10.92 16.81
C THR A 356 -16.31 12.29 16.60
N ARG A 357 -16.74 13.33 17.33
CA ARG A 357 -16.25 14.73 17.24
C ARG A 357 -14.72 14.96 17.42
N LYS A 358 -13.93 13.89 17.49
CA LYS A 358 -12.46 13.88 17.59
C LYS A 358 -11.77 13.22 16.39
N VAL A 359 -12.52 12.74 15.42
CA VAL A 359 -11.98 12.29 14.13
C VAL A 359 -12.01 13.51 13.20
N ALA A 360 -10.90 13.80 12.54
CA ALA A 360 -10.86 14.90 11.57
C ALA A 360 -11.89 14.62 10.47
N ASP A 361 -12.65 15.63 10.07
CA ASP A 361 -13.56 15.58 8.91
C ASP A 361 -12.87 14.90 7.70
N ASP A 362 -11.55 15.11 7.58
CA ASP A 362 -10.63 14.50 6.62
C ASP A 362 -10.71 12.97 6.49
N VAL A 363 -11.00 12.22 7.56
CA VAL A 363 -10.98 10.75 7.53
C VAL A 363 -12.22 10.19 6.85
N PHE A 364 -13.39 10.77 7.13
CA PHE A 364 -14.66 10.32 6.54
C PHE A 364 -15.07 11.14 5.32
N SER A 365 -14.51 12.31 5.09
CA SER A 365 -14.82 13.11 3.90
C SER A 365 -14.28 12.44 2.63
N ILE A 366 -15.16 12.11 1.69
CA ILE A 366 -14.75 11.82 0.30
C ILE A 366 -14.78 13.15 -0.44
N VAL A 367 -13.74 13.95 -0.27
CA VAL A 367 -13.52 15.13 -1.13
C VAL A 367 -12.38 14.75 -2.05
N GLU A 368 -12.57 14.93 -3.35
CA GLU A 368 -11.46 14.98 -4.31
C GLU A 368 -10.53 16.12 -3.89
N LYS A 369 -9.57 15.85 -3.00
CA LYS A 369 -8.41 16.72 -2.91
C LYS A 369 -7.80 16.66 -4.30
N ASN A 370 -7.65 17.83 -4.94
CA ASN A 370 -7.01 18.03 -6.24
C ASN A 370 -5.66 17.30 -6.29
N ASN A 371 -5.68 16.01 -6.54
CA ASN A 371 -4.50 15.20 -6.78
C ASN A 371 -4.19 15.35 -8.27
N SER A 372 -2.92 15.64 -8.56
CA SER A 372 -2.38 15.89 -9.89
C SER A 372 -2.72 14.78 -10.90
N ASN A 373 -2.80 13.53 -10.43
CA ASN A 373 -2.94 12.36 -11.30
C ASN A 373 -4.41 11.89 -11.26
N LYS A 374 -5.20 12.28 -12.27
CA LYS A 374 -6.63 11.91 -12.37
C LYS A 374 -6.90 10.61 -13.10
N CYS A 375 -5.86 10.02 -13.70
CA CYS A 375 -6.01 8.87 -14.59
C CYS A 375 -5.04 7.73 -14.27
N HIS A 376 -5.33 6.61 -14.92
CA HIS A 376 -4.47 5.45 -15.07
C HIS A 376 -4.13 5.29 -16.55
N VAL A 377 -3.08 4.55 -16.85
CA VAL A 377 -2.80 4.10 -18.21
C VAL A 377 -3.29 2.66 -18.36
N LEU A 378 -4.12 2.42 -19.37
CA LEU A 378 -4.72 1.12 -19.67
C LEU A 378 -4.06 0.51 -20.91
N PHE A 379 -3.67 -0.76 -20.81
CA PHE A 379 -3.22 -1.59 -21.92
C PHE A 379 -4.21 -2.74 -22.07
N ASP A 380 -5.05 -2.68 -23.10
CA ASP A 380 -6.13 -3.66 -23.34
C ASP A 380 -5.71 -4.67 -24.42
N GLN A 381 -5.77 -5.98 -24.09
CA GLN A 381 -5.45 -7.04 -25.04
C GLN A 381 -6.29 -6.96 -26.32
N SER A 382 -7.57 -6.60 -26.22
CA SER A 382 -8.48 -6.50 -27.38
C SER A 382 -8.07 -5.39 -28.35
N GLU A 383 -7.30 -4.41 -27.87
CA GLU A 383 -6.72 -3.30 -28.62
C GLU A 383 -5.22 -3.51 -28.89
N GLY A 384 -4.72 -4.75 -28.85
CA GLY A 384 -3.31 -5.06 -29.08
C GLY A 384 -2.36 -4.40 -28.08
N TYR A 385 -2.84 -4.21 -26.84
CA TYR A 385 -2.15 -3.53 -25.74
C TYR A 385 -1.67 -2.12 -26.09
N HIS A 386 -2.34 -1.43 -27.01
CA HIS A 386 -2.11 0.00 -27.19
C HIS A 386 -2.54 0.75 -25.91
N HIS A 387 -1.70 1.69 -25.47
CA HIS A 387 -1.99 2.44 -24.26
C HIS A 387 -3.11 3.45 -24.50
N SER A 388 -3.94 3.64 -23.49
CA SER A 388 -4.98 4.65 -23.48
C SER A 388 -5.13 5.24 -22.08
N GLN A 389 -5.66 6.45 -22.01
CA GLN A 389 -5.98 7.09 -20.74
C GLN A 389 -7.28 6.53 -20.18
N LEU A 390 -7.25 6.08 -18.93
CA LEU A 390 -8.43 5.66 -18.17
C LEU A 390 -8.64 6.59 -16.99
N GLU A 391 -9.68 7.42 -17.04
CA GLU A 391 -10.08 8.25 -15.91
C GLU A 391 -10.47 7.38 -14.71
N LYS A 392 -10.03 7.75 -13.50
CA LYS A 392 -10.34 7.00 -12.28
C LYS A 392 -11.84 6.82 -12.06
N SER A 393 -12.62 7.88 -12.32
CA SER A 393 -14.08 7.86 -12.22
C SER A 393 -14.73 6.82 -13.13
N SER A 394 -14.08 6.46 -14.24
CA SER A 394 -14.58 5.50 -15.22
C SER A 394 -14.22 4.05 -14.87
N LEU A 395 -13.25 3.82 -13.97
CA LEU A 395 -12.77 2.48 -13.63
C LEU A 395 -13.87 1.58 -13.04
N ILE A 396 -14.74 2.13 -12.19
CA ILE A 396 -15.86 1.37 -11.60
C ILE A 396 -16.88 0.97 -12.67
N ALA A 397 -17.19 1.87 -13.61
CA ALA A 397 -18.08 1.55 -14.72
C ALA A 397 -17.47 0.46 -15.63
N PHE A 398 -16.16 0.56 -15.88
CA PHE A 398 -15.39 -0.38 -16.69
C PHE A 398 -15.36 -1.81 -16.14
N ILE A 399 -15.38 -2.00 -14.82
CA ILE A 399 -15.45 -3.35 -14.22
C ILE A 399 -16.88 -3.89 -14.11
N LYS A 400 -17.89 -3.03 -14.24
CA LYS A 400 -19.31 -3.43 -14.19
C LYS A 400 -19.86 -3.78 -15.57
N SER A 401 -19.26 -3.26 -16.64
CA SER A 401 -19.52 -3.65 -18.04
C SER A 401 -18.88 -4.99 -18.37
#